data_AF-A0A7S0NZV1-F1
#
_entry.id   AF-A0A7S0NZV1-F1
#
_cell.length_a   1.000
_cell.length_b   1.000
_cell.length_c   1.000
_cell.angle_alpha   90.00
_cell.angle_beta   90.00
_cell.angle_gamma   90.00
#
_symmetry.space_group_name_H-M   'P 1'
#
loop_
_entity.id
_entity.type
_entity.pdbx_description
1 polymer ?
#
loop_
_entity_poly.entity_id
_entity_poly.type
_entity_poly.pdbx_seq_one_letter_code
_entity_poly.pdbx_strand_id
1 'polypeptide(L)'
;ADSGCMRVLRHLLRRTQLSLEVADALELISRTSELARVFGIDFYSVLTRGSQYRVESMLLRLTRSQRVVMPSPTPAQVRSQAALEALPLILEPEGKLYKSPVAVLDFRSLYPSIIIGYNYCYTSCLGPVR
;
A
#
# COMPACT_ATOMS: atom_id res chain seq x y z
N ALA A 1 -17.59 50.07 -13.07
CA ALA A 1 -18.31 48.78 -13.09
C ALA A 1 -17.37 47.55 -13.12
N ASP A 2 -16.05 47.72 -12.98
CA ASP A 2 -15.04 46.65 -13.15
C ASP A 2 -14.60 45.90 -11.87
N SER A 3 -15.10 46.26 -10.69
CA SER A 3 -14.61 45.71 -9.42
C SER A 3 -15.01 44.24 -9.18
N GLY A 4 -16.18 43.84 -9.69
CA GLY A 4 -16.72 42.48 -9.53
C GLY A 4 -15.97 41.45 -10.39
N CYS A 5 -15.81 41.74 -11.68
CA CYS A 5 -15.12 40.86 -12.63
C CYS A 5 -13.66 40.61 -12.20
N MET A 6 -12.93 41.67 -11.85
CA MET A 6 -11.54 41.57 -11.37
C MET A 6 -11.40 40.82 -10.04
N ARG A 7 -12.43 40.80 -9.20
CA ARG A 7 -12.44 40.01 -7.96
C ARG A 7 -12.59 38.52 -8.26
N VAL A 8 -13.47 38.15 -9.21
CA VAL A 8 -13.65 36.76 -9.64
C VAL A 8 -12.39 36.22 -10.29
N LEU A 9 -11.76 37.01 -11.19
CA LEU A 9 -10.51 36.62 -11.84
C LEU A 9 -9.38 36.36 -10.83
N ARG A 10 -9.21 37.25 -9.84
CA ARG A 10 -8.23 37.06 -8.76
C ARG A 10 -8.51 35.81 -7.92
N HIS A 11 -9.78 35.54 -7.63
CA HIS A 11 -10.16 34.35 -6.88
C HIS A 11 -9.83 33.07 -7.65
N LEU A 12 -10.16 33.00 -8.95
CA LEU A 12 -9.83 31.85 -9.79
C LEU A 12 -8.32 31.67 -9.91
N LEU A 13 -7.56 32.74 -10.16
CA LEU A 13 -6.10 32.69 -10.23
C LEU A 13 -5.51 32.15 -8.93
N ARG A 14 -5.98 32.65 -7.77
CA ARG A 14 -5.51 32.15 -6.48
C ARG A 14 -5.85 30.67 -6.28
N ARG A 15 -7.04 30.22 -6.69
CA ARG A 15 -7.42 28.80 -6.60
C ARG A 15 -6.54 27.91 -7.48
N THR A 16 -6.28 28.30 -8.72
CA THR A 16 -5.42 27.51 -9.62
C THR A 16 -3.99 27.44 -9.09
N GLN A 17 -3.47 28.56 -8.59
CA GLN A 17 -2.14 28.61 -7.98
C GLN A 17 -2.05 27.71 -6.74
N LEU A 18 -3.05 27.77 -5.85
CA LEU A 18 -3.11 26.90 -4.68
C LEU A 18 -3.17 25.42 -5.06
N SER A 19 -3.92 25.05 -6.12
CA SER A 19 -3.96 23.66 -6.59
C SER A 19 -2.58 23.18 -7.05
N LEU A 20 -1.80 24.03 -7.72
CA LEU A 20 -0.43 23.71 -8.13
C LEU A 20 0.51 23.62 -6.93
N GLU A 21 0.44 24.57 -6.00
CA GLU A 21 1.23 24.57 -4.76
C GLU A 21 0.97 23.29 -3.93
N VAL A 22 -0.29 22.85 -3.84
CA VAL A 22 -0.64 21.59 -3.15
C VAL A 22 -0.11 20.37 -3.90
N ALA A 23 -0.23 20.34 -5.24
CA ALA A 23 0.27 19.21 -6.03
C ALA A 23 1.80 19.06 -5.92
N ASP A 24 2.52 20.19 -5.86
CA ASP A 24 3.97 20.23 -5.69
C ASP A 24 4.38 19.84 -4.26
N ALA A 25 3.70 20.37 -3.24
CA ALA A 25 3.96 20.03 -1.83
C ALA A 25 3.71 18.54 -1.52
N LEU A 26 2.83 17.89 -2.26
CA LEU A 26 2.58 16.44 -2.17
C LEU A 26 3.53 15.62 -3.06
N GLU A 27 4.42 16.27 -3.80
CA GLU A 27 5.31 15.69 -4.80
C GLU A 27 4.55 14.76 -5.77
N LEU A 28 3.32 15.15 -6.13
CA LEU A 28 2.34 14.23 -6.72
C LEU A 28 2.89 13.57 -7.99
N ILE A 29 3.52 14.35 -8.87
CA ILE A 29 4.06 13.85 -10.14
C ILE A 29 5.30 12.99 -9.91
N SER A 30 6.27 13.45 -9.13
CA SER A 30 7.53 12.75 -8.86
C SER A 30 7.28 11.42 -8.17
N ARG A 31 6.51 11.43 -7.08
CA ARG A 31 6.16 10.23 -6.31
C ARG A 31 5.39 9.22 -7.15
N THR A 32 4.42 9.67 -7.94
CA THR A 32 3.64 8.78 -8.80
C THR A 32 4.52 8.17 -9.90
N SER A 33 5.46 8.94 -10.47
CA SER A 33 6.41 8.45 -11.46
C SER A 33 7.35 7.38 -10.91
N GLU A 34 7.89 7.58 -9.70
CA GLU A 34 8.75 6.60 -9.04
C GLU A 34 7.98 5.32 -8.71
N LEU A 35 6.76 5.43 -8.18
CA LEU A 35 5.92 4.27 -7.92
C LEU A 35 5.56 3.51 -9.21
N ALA A 36 5.31 4.22 -10.31
CA ALA A 36 5.05 3.60 -11.62
C ALA A 36 6.25 2.77 -12.08
N ARG A 37 7.48 3.28 -11.92
CA ARG A 37 8.72 2.56 -12.24
C ARG A 37 8.95 1.35 -11.34
N VAL A 38 8.75 1.51 -10.02
CA VAL A 38 8.94 0.45 -9.02
C VAL A 38 7.93 -0.70 -9.24
N PHE A 39 6.65 -0.39 -9.38
CA PHE A 39 5.61 -1.39 -9.65
C PHE A 39 5.63 -1.87 -11.10
N GLY A 40 6.24 -1.13 -12.02
CA GLY A 40 6.23 -1.38 -13.46
C GLY A 40 4.80 -1.42 -14.00
N ILE A 41 4.04 -0.36 -13.72
CA ILE A 41 2.68 -0.10 -14.21
C ILE A 41 2.64 1.32 -14.78
N ASP A 42 1.59 1.66 -15.53
CA ASP A 42 1.44 3.03 -16.05
C ASP A 42 1.17 4.05 -14.92
N PHE A 43 1.53 5.31 -15.19
CA PHE A 43 1.41 6.41 -14.24
C PHE A 43 -0.01 6.57 -13.69
N TYR A 44 -1.02 6.47 -14.55
CA TYR A 44 -2.41 6.68 -14.15
C TYR A 44 -2.95 5.54 -13.29
N SER A 45 -2.52 4.30 -13.55
CA SER A 45 -2.84 3.14 -12.72
C SER A 45 -2.29 3.23 -11.31
N VAL A 46 -1.20 3.96 -11.06
CA VAL A 46 -0.72 4.21 -9.69
C VAL A 46 -1.78 4.97 -8.88
N LEU A 47 -2.48 5.92 -9.50
CA LEU A 47 -3.48 6.77 -8.85
C LEU A 47 -4.84 6.08 -8.72
N THR A 48 -5.22 5.26 -9.70
CA THR A 48 -6.58 4.73 -9.82
C THR A 48 -6.75 3.27 -9.41
N ARG A 49 -5.69 2.45 -9.50
CA ARG A 49 -5.76 1.02 -9.20
C ARG A 49 -5.31 0.72 -7.78
N GLY A 50 -5.97 -0.27 -7.18
CA GLY A 50 -5.70 -0.71 -5.81
C GLY A 50 -4.36 -1.43 -5.63
N SER A 51 -4.03 -1.73 -4.37
CA SER A 51 -2.78 -2.40 -3.98
C SER A 51 -2.62 -3.78 -4.62
N GLN A 52 -3.70 -4.54 -4.80
CA GLN A 52 -3.67 -5.86 -5.44
C GLN A 52 -3.07 -5.79 -6.84
N TYR A 53 -3.45 -4.80 -7.66
CA TYR A 53 -2.92 -4.64 -9.02
C TYR A 53 -1.39 -4.43 -9.03
N ARG A 54 -0.87 -3.72 -8.02
CA ARG A 54 0.56 -3.45 -7.86
C ARG A 54 1.32 -4.73 -7.49
N VAL A 55 0.78 -5.52 -6.56
CA VAL A 55 1.35 -6.80 -6.13
C VAL A 55 1.32 -7.81 -7.28
N GLU A 56 0.19 -7.94 -7.98
CA GLU A 56 0.05 -8.85 -9.12
C GLU A 56 1.00 -8.49 -10.26
N SER A 57 1.17 -7.20 -10.58
CA SER A 57 2.14 -6.76 -11.61
C SER A 57 3.57 -7.19 -11.28
N MET A 58 3.99 -7.00 -10.02
CA MET A 58 5.32 -7.45 -9.57
C MET A 58 5.43 -8.99 -9.61
N LEU A 59 4.42 -9.70 -9.10
CA LEU A 59 4.44 -11.15 -9.01
C LEU A 59 4.43 -11.83 -10.39
N LEU A 60 3.66 -11.31 -11.35
CA LEU A 60 3.63 -11.78 -12.75
C LEU A 60 4.99 -11.70 -13.43
N ARG A 61 5.77 -10.64 -13.19
CA ARG A 61 7.13 -10.52 -13.73
C ARG A 61 8.07 -11.56 -13.14
N LEU A 62 7.95 -11.82 -11.83
CA LEU A 62 8.76 -12.83 -11.12
C LEU A 62 8.40 -14.25 -11.53
N THR A 63 7.11 -14.58 -11.65
CA THR A 63 6.67 -15.92 -12.05
C THR A 63 7.06 -16.22 -13.50
N ARG A 64 7.00 -15.23 -14.39
CA ARG A 64 7.50 -15.36 -15.77
C ARG A 64 8.99 -15.68 -15.83
N SER A 65 9.83 -15.02 -15.02
CA SER A 65 11.28 -15.29 -15.02
C SER A 65 11.61 -16.69 -14.45
N GLN A 66 10.79 -17.18 -13.52
CA GLN A 66 10.92 -18.50 -12.92
C GLN A 66 10.17 -19.62 -13.67
N ARG A 67 9.47 -19.30 -14.77
CA ARG A 67 8.64 -20.23 -15.56
C ARG A 67 7.54 -20.92 -14.74
N VAL A 68 6.96 -20.20 -13.79
CA VAL A 68 5.83 -20.65 -12.97
C VAL A 68 4.57 -19.90 -13.40
N VAL A 69 3.39 -20.52 -13.24
CA VAL A 69 2.09 -19.92 -13.59
C VAL A 69 1.30 -19.63 -12.32
N MET A 70 0.64 -18.47 -12.27
CA MET A 70 -0.23 -18.11 -11.15
C MET A 70 -1.64 -18.67 -11.36
N PRO A 71 -2.28 -19.22 -10.30
CA PRO A 71 -3.69 -19.60 -10.36
C PRO A 71 -4.60 -18.36 -10.37
N SER A 72 -5.73 -18.46 -11.07
CA SER A 72 -6.78 -17.43 -11.12
C SER A 72 -8.08 -17.99 -10.54
N PRO A 73 -8.23 -18.04 -9.19
CA PRO A 73 -9.43 -18.59 -8.57
C PRO A 73 -10.65 -17.72 -8.83
N THR A 74 -11.81 -18.36 -8.96
CA THR A 74 -13.09 -17.68 -9.09
C THR A 74 -13.53 -17.08 -7.75
N PRO A 75 -14.42 -16.06 -7.75
CA PRO A 75 -14.97 -15.51 -6.51
C PRO A 75 -15.67 -16.55 -5.62
N ALA A 76 -16.26 -17.59 -6.21
CA ALA A 76 -16.88 -18.68 -5.47
C ALA A 76 -15.83 -19.51 -4.71
N GLN A 77 -14.71 -19.84 -5.36
CA GLN A 77 -13.60 -20.57 -4.74
C GLN A 77 -12.96 -19.78 -3.60
N VAL A 78 -12.76 -18.47 -3.78
CA VAL A 78 -12.21 -17.59 -2.74
C VAL A 78 -13.14 -17.53 -1.53
N ARG A 79 -14.46 -17.51 -1.73
CA ARG A 79 -15.43 -17.53 -0.62
C ARG A 79 -15.49 -18.86 0.13
N SER A 80 -15.13 -19.97 -0.53
CA SER A 80 -15.11 -21.29 0.10
C SER A 80 -13.81 -21.62 0.84
N GLN A 81 -12.81 -20.72 0.83
CA GLN A 81 -11.54 -20.96 1.53
C GLN A 81 -11.74 -20.99 3.05
N ALA A 82 -10.84 -21.68 3.77
CA ALA A 82 -10.85 -21.68 5.22
C ALA A 82 -10.70 -20.25 5.77
N ALA A 83 -11.42 -19.95 6.86
CA ALA A 83 -11.30 -18.67 7.54
C ALA A 83 -9.93 -18.54 8.21
N LEU A 84 -9.48 -17.30 8.40
CA LEU A 84 -8.23 -17.03 9.13
C LEU A 84 -8.43 -17.32 10.61
N GLU A 85 -7.60 -18.21 11.17
CA GLU A 85 -7.63 -18.58 12.59
C GLU A 85 -6.60 -17.82 13.43
N ALA A 86 -5.56 -17.27 12.80
CA ALA A 86 -4.49 -16.55 13.48
C ALA A 86 -4.92 -15.12 13.82
N LEU A 87 -4.83 -14.77 15.11
CA LEU A 87 -5.10 -13.42 15.62
C LEU A 87 -3.80 -12.74 16.09
N PRO A 88 -3.66 -11.42 15.90
CA PRO A 88 -2.54 -10.69 16.46
C PRO A 88 -2.62 -10.66 17.99
N LEU A 89 -1.46 -10.69 18.66
CA LEU A 89 -1.38 -10.51 20.11
C LEU A 89 -1.50 -9.02 20.46
N ILE A 90 -2.49 -8.69 21.29
CA ILE A 90 -2.64 -7.37 21.90
C ILE A 90 -2.55 -7.58 23.40
N LEU A 91 -1.54 -6.97 24.03
CA LEU A 91 -1.38 -7.02 25.48
C LEU A 91 -2.35 -6.05 26.14
N GLU A 92 -2.95 -6.49 27.26
CA GLU A 92 -3.81 -5.62 28.06
C GLU A 92 -2.96 -4.52 28.71
N PRO A 93 -3.28 -3.22 28.50
CA PRO A 93 -2.52 -2.14 29.10
C PRO A 93 -2.86 -1.97 30.58
N GLU A 94 -1.85 -1.66 31.39
CA GLU A 94 -2.10 -1.21 32.77
C GLU A 94 -2.50 0.27 32.77
N GLY A 95 -3.76 0.55 33.09
CA GLY A 95 -4.33 1.89 33.19
C GLY A 95 -3.82 2.67 34.40
N LYS A 96 -2.66 3.33 34.25
CA LYS A 96 -2.06 4.18 35.29
C LYS A 96 -1.24 5.32 34.70
N LEU A 97 -0.95 6.33 35.52
CA LEU A 97 0.01 7.38 35.18
C LEU A 97 1.44 6.91 35.47
N TYR A 98 2.26 6.78 34.44
CA TYR A 98 3.68 6.45 34.56
C TYR A 98 4.49 7.72 34.86
N LYS A 99 5.15 7.76 36.03
CA LYS A 99 6.04 8.87 36.44
C LYS A 99 7.51 8.64 36.06
N SER A 100 7.88 7.39 35.80
CA SER A 100 9.21 6.98 35.34
C SER A 100 9.24 6.85 33.81
N PRO A 101 10.39 7.03 33.15
CA PRO A 101 10.51 6.82 31.70
C PRO A 101 10.11 5.39 31.28
N VAL A 102 9.43 5.28 30.14
CA VAL A 102 9.01 4.00 29.54
C VAL A 102 9.71 3.85 28.19
N ALA A 103 10.50 2.78 28.05
CA ALA A 103 11.11 2.45 26.76
C ALA A 103 10.07 1.81 25.83
N VAL A 104 10.00 2.30 24.59
CA VAL A 104 9.11 1.76 23.55
C VAL A 104 9.98 1.06 22.52
N LEU A 105 9.74 -0.24 22.33
CA LEU A 105 10.45 -1.07 21.36
C LEU A 105 9.48 -1.49 20.27
N ASP A 106 9.95 -1.47 19.03
CA ASP A 106 9.17 -1.90 17.86
C ASP A 106 10.05 -2.68 16.88
N PHE A 107 9.43 -3.60 16.14
CA PHE A 107 10.09 -4.36 15.09
C PHE A 107 10.06 -3.58 13.78
N ARG A 108 11.23 -3.38 13.16
CA ARG A 108 11.29 -2.82 11.80
C ARG A 108 10.76 -3.84 10.79
N SER A 109 9.62 -3.53 10.18
CA SER A 109 9.02 -4.34 9.11
C SER A 109 8.76 -5.80 9.51
N LEU A 110 8.04 -6.02 10.62
CA LEU A 110 7.76 -7.33 11.21
C LEU A 110 7.37 -8.42 10.19
N TYR A 111 6.26 -8.26 9.46
CA TYR A 111 5.76 -9.30 8.55
C TYR A 111 6.70 -9.57 7.35
N PRO A 112 7.22 -8.56 6.63
CA PRO A 112 8.22 -8.81 5.59
C PRO A 112 9.44 -9.59 6.10
N SER A 113 9.95 -9.23 7.28
CA SER A 113 11.10 -9.92 7.90
C SER A 113 10.79 -11.38 8.22
N ILE A 114 9.59 -11.68 8.75
CA ILE A 114 9.13 -13.06 8.98
C ILE A 114 9.01 -13.84 7.66
N ILE A 115 8.37 -13.25 6.65
CA ILE A 115 8.17 -13.90 5.34
C ILE A 115 9.51 -14.32 4.71
N ILE A 116 10.50 -13.43 4.75
CA ILE A 116 11.84 -13.71 4.21
C ILE A 116 12.57 -14.73 5.09
N GLY A 117 12.59 -14.53 6.40
CA GLY A 117 13.36 -15.36 7.34
C GLY A 117 12.88 -16.81 7.42
N TYR A 118 11.58 -17.04 7.24
CA TYR A 118 10.98 -18.38 7.31
C TYR A 118 10.57 -18.93 5.92
N ASN A 119 11.01 -18.29 4.83
CA ASN A 119 10.73 -18.73 3.46
C ASN A 119 9.23 -18.96 3.17
N TYR A 120 8.38 -18.03 3.61
CA TYR A 120 6.94 -18.09 3.34
C TYR A 120 6.65 -17.65 1.91
N CYS A 121 6.23 -18.58 1.07
CA CYS A 121 5.88 -18.33 -0.33
C CYS A 121 4.82 -19.34 -0.80
N TYR A 122 4.05 -18.98 -1.84
CA TYR A 122 3.18 -19.92 -2.52
C TYR A 122 3.93 -21.16 -3.05
N THR A 123 5.19 -20.99 -3.46
CA THR A 123 6.03 -22.07 -4.02
C THR A 123 6.66 -22.98 -2.96
N SER A 124 6.59 -22.61 -1.67
CA SER A 124 7.12 -23.40 -0.55
C SER A 124 6.01 -24.00 0.32
N CYS A 125 4.74 -23.80 -0.02
CA CYS A 125 3.60 -24.33 0.71
C CYS A 125 3.35 -25.82 0.38
N LEU A 126 3.72 -26.72 1.30
CA LEU A 126 3.57 -28.17 1.14
C LEU A 126 2.22 -28.72 1.62
N GLY A 127 1.36 -27.86 2.20
CA GLY A 127 0.11 -28.27 2.82
C GLY A 127 0.25 -28.61 4.31
N PRO A 128 -0.85 -29.01 4.96
CA PRO A 128 -0.85 -29.31 6.39
C PRO A 128 0.04 -30.52 6.69
N VAL A 129 0.87 -30.38 7.73
CA VAL A 129 1.61 -31.51 8.32
C VAL A 129 0.58 -32.38 9.05
N ARG A 130 0.44 -33.63 8.62
CA ARG A 130 -0.38 -34.64 9.32
C ARG A 130 0.40 -35.30 10.43
#